data_AF-A0A1I0U1F0-F1
#
_entry.id   AF-A0A1I0U1F0-F1
#
_cell.length_a   1.000
_cell.length_b   1.000
_cell.length_c   1.000
_cell.angle_alpha   90.00
_cell.angle_beta   90.00
_cell.angle_gamma   90.00
#
_symmetry.space_group_name_H-M   'P 1'
#
loop_
_entity.id
_entity.type
_entity.pdbx_description
1 polymer ?
#
loop_
_entity_poly.entity_id
_entity_poly.type
_entity_poly.pdbx_seq_one_letter_code
_entity_poly.pdbx_strand_id
1 'polypeptide(L)' 'MMPNHKDEIEKLSTAMKEAKSKRAYERYQAIYLHLQGYTKGEIATIIGRSKKTIYNYIHAYAQRGLDGLEMK' A
#
# COMPACT_ATOMS: atom_id res chain seq x y z
N MET A 1 -4.12 6.24 20.28
CA MET A 1 -4.83 7.04 19.26
C MET A 1 -4.17 6.73 17.94
N MET A 2 -4.83 6.02 17.01
CA MET A 2 -4.24 5.75 15.70
C MET A 2 -4.11 7.09 14.95
N PRO A 3 -2.97 7.41 14.32
CA PRO A 3 -2.81 8.63 13.56
C PRO A 3 -3.92 8.76 12.52
N ASN A 4 -4.41 9.97 12.31
CA ASN A 4 -5.43 10.25 11.30
C ASN A 4 -4.77 10.22 9.92
N HIS A 5 -4.69 9.04 9.30
CA HIS A 5 -4.05 8.82 7.99
C HIS A 5 -4.86 9.37 6.80
N LYS A 6 -5.79 10.32 7.01
CA LYS A 6 -6.68 10.85 5.95
C LYS A 6 -5.92 11.34 4.73
N ASP A 7 -4.85 12.11 4.94
CA ASP A 7 -4.05 12.67 3.85
C ASP A 7 -3.30 11.58 3.07
N GLU A 8 -2.81 10.54 3.76
CA GLU A 8 -2.12 9.41 3.13
C GLU A 8 -3.09 8.53 2.33
N ILE A 9 -4.27 8.28 2.89
CA ILE A 9 -5.37 7.55 2.25
C ILE A 9 -5.80 8.26 0.96
N GLU A 10 -5.93 9.59 0.98
CA GLU A 10 -6.28 10.38 -0.20
C GLU A 10 -5.17 10.33 -1.26
N LYS A 11 -3.90 10.50 -0.88
CA LYS A 11 -2.75 10.37 -1.78
C LYS A 11 -2.69 8.98 -2.43
N LEU A 12 -2.88 7.92 -1.66
CA LEU A 12 -2.89 6.54 -2.17
C LEU A 12 -4.07 6.29 -3.11
N SER A 13 -5.24 6.85 -2.80
CA SER A 13 -6.42 6.77 -3.68
C SER A 13 -6.16 7.42 -5.03
N THR A 14 -5.52 8.60 -5.05
CA THR A 14 -5.11 9.26 -6.31
C THR A 14 -4.05 8.46 -7.05
N ALA A 15 -3.01 7.98 -6.37
CA ALA A 15 -1.97 7.14 -6.98
C ALA A 15 -2.54 5.83 -7.57
N MET A 16 -3.54 5.22 -6.93
CA MET A 16 -4.26 4.06 -7.47
C MET A 16 -5.01 4.38 -8.75
N LYS A 17 -5.65 5.55 -8.85
CA LYS A 17 -6.36 5.98 -10.07
C LYS A 17 -5.41 6.26 -11.23
N GLU A 18 -4.23 6.82 -10.93
CA GLU A 18 -3.21 7.16 -11.92
C GLU A 18 -2.29 5.99 -12.28
N ALA A 19 -2.37 4.88 -11.54
CA ALA A 19 -1.52 3.72 -11.73
C ALA A 19 -1.66 3.12 -13.13
N LYS A 20 -0.58 3.19 -13.91
CA LYS A 20 -0.53 2.66 -15.29
C LYS A 20 -0.35 1.14 -15.37
N SER A 21 -0.13 0.47 -14.24
CA SER A 21 0.08 -0.98 -14.21
C SER A 21 -0.63 -1.63 -13.02
N LYS A 22 -1.10 -2.86 -13.24
CA LYS A 22 -1.69 -3.70 -12.18
C LYS A 22 -0.75 -3.84 -10.98
N ARG A 23 0.56 -3.99 -11.23
CA ARG A 23 1.57 -4.12 -10.16
C ARG A 23 1.73 -2.84 -9.34
N ALA A 24 1.60 -1.65 -9.95
CA ALA A 24 1.63 -0.39 -9.20
C ALA A 24 0.34 -0.25 -8.36
N TYR A 25 -0.81 -0.52 -8.96
CA TYR A 25 -2.10 -0.51 -8.26
C TYR A 25 -2.10 -1.41 -7.02
N GLU A 26 -1.67 -2.68 -7.17
CA GLU A 26 -1.60 -3.64 -6.05
C GLU A 26 -0.69 -3.16 -4.90
N ARG A 27 0.39 -2.44 -5.21
CA ARG A 27 1.31 -1.88 -4.20
C ARG A 27 0.65 -0.76 -3.42
N TYR A 28 0.02 0.18 -4.11
CA TYR A 28 -0.73 1.27 -3.46
C TYR A 28 -1.91 0.73 -2.66
N GLN A 29 -2.65 -0.23 -3.21
CA GLN A 29 -3.76 -0.90 -2.52
C GLN A 29 -3.32 -1.60 -1.22
N ALA A 30 -2.15 -2.22 -1.20
CA ALA A 30 -1.61 -2.86 0.00
C ALA A 30 -1.40 -1.86 1.14
N ILE A 31 -0.89 -0.67 0.84
CA ILE A 31 -0.70 0.37 1.86
C ILE A 31 -2.02 0.98 2.27
N TYR A 32 -2.91 1.25 1.30
CA TYR A 32 -4.24 1.77 1.57
C TYR A 32 -4.99 0.90 2.58
N LEU A 33 -5.02 -0.42 2.37
CA LEU A 33 -5.63 -1.37 3.30
C LEU A 33 -4.88 -1.40 4.64
N HIS A 34 -3.55 -1.30 4.63
CA HIS A 34 -2.80 -1.29 5.89
C HIS A 34 -3.15 -0.08 6.77
N LEU A 35 -3.29 1.12 6.17
CA LEU A 35 -3.68 2.35 6.87
C LEU A 35 -5.13 2.31 7.36
N GLN A 36 -5.99 1.52 6.71
CA GLN A 36 -7.36 1.26 7.18
C GLN A 36 -7.42 0.24 8.32
N GLY A 37 -6.29 -0.35 8.74
CA GLY A 37 -6.20 -1.25 9.88
C GLY A 37 -6.23 -2.74 9.52
N TYR A 38 -6.24 -3.11 8.23
CA TYR A 38 -6.13 -4.51 7.84
C TYR A 38 -4.76 -5.09 8.20
N THR A 39 -4.76 -6.35 8.64
CA THR A 39 -3.54 -7.08 8.93
C THR A 39 -2.82 -7.47 7.65
N LYS A 40 -1.51 -7.68 7.74
CA LYS A 40 -0.68 -8.13 6.60
C LYS A 40 -1.18 -9.45 5.99
N GLY A 41 -1.82 -10.30 6.80
CA GLY A 41 -2.40 -11.56 6.36
C GLY A 41 -3.68 -11.37 5.53
N GLU A 42 -4.58 -10.51 6.00
CA GLU A 42 -5.81 -10.17 5.25
C GLU A 42 -5.48 -9.50 3.93
N ILE A 43 -4.55 -8.54 3.95
CA ILE A 43 -4.09 -7.84 2.73
C ILE A 43 -3.48 -8.83 1.73
N ALA A 44 -2.66 -9.78 2.21
CA ALA A 44 -2.08 -10.82 1.36
C ALA A 44 -3.15 -11.66 0.66
N THR A 45 -4.20 -12.05 1.38
CA THR A 45 -5.35 -12.77 0.83
C THR A 45 -6.14 -11.92 -0.17
N ILE A 46 -6.43 -10.65 0.16
CA ILE A 46 -7.21 -9.73 -0.70
C ILE A 46 -6.50 -9.48 -2.03
N ILE A 47 -5.19 -9.25 -1.99
CA ILE A 47 -4.38 -8.88 -3.17
C ILE A 47 -3.87 -10.12 -3.91
N GLY A 48 -3.91 -11.31 -3.29
CA GLY A 48 -3.37 -12.54 -3.86
C GLY A 48 -1.83 -12.55 -3.91
N ARG A 49 -1.19 -11.99 -2.87
CA ARG A 49 0.28 -11.91 -2.75
C ARG A 49 0.75 -12.59 -1.47
N SER A 50 2.05 -12.88 -1.38
CA SER A 50 2.61 -13.47 -0.17
C SER A 50 2.64 -12.42 0.97
N LYS A 51 2.50 -12.88 2.23
CA LYS A 51 2.66 -12.01 3.41
C LYS A 51 4.02 -11.28 3.43
N LYS A 52 5.08 -11.94 2.95
CA LYS A 52 6.42 -11.35 2.81
C LYS A 52 6.44 -10.19 1.81
N THR A 53 5.72 -10.32 0.70
CA THR A 53 5.57 -9.26 -0.29
C THR A 53 4.84 -8.04 0.30
N ILE A 54 3.74 -8.28 1.02
CA ILE A 54 3.01 -7.20 1.69
C ILE A 54 3.89 -6.51 2.74
N TYR A 55 4.65 -7.27 3.52
CA TYR A 55 5.63 -6.72 4.46
C TYR A 55 6.63 -5.80 3.76
N ASN A 56 7.19 -6.24 2.62
CA ASN A 56 8.14 -5.43 1.86
C ASN A 56 7.52 -4.13 1.35
N TYR A 57 6.27 -4.15 0.88
CA TYR A 57 5.57 -2.93 0.45
C TYR A 57 5.40 -1.95 1.62
N ILE A 58 4.91 -2.42 2.75
CA ILE A 58 4.72 -1.60 3.96
C ILE A 58 6.06 -1.02 4.43
N HIS A 59 7.11 -1.84 4.45
CA HIS A 59 8.44 -1.38 4.85
C HIS A 59 8.99 -0.33 3.88
N ALA A 60 8.85 -0.53 2.57
CA ALA A 60 9.31 0.44 1.57
C ALA A 60 8.56 1.79 1.68
N TYR A 61 7.24 1.73 1.91
CA TYR A 61 6.42 2.93 2.14
C TYR A 61 6.80 3.65 3.43
N ALA A 62 7.04 2.93 4.53
CA ALA A 62 7.47 3.54 5.79
C ALA A 62 8.82 4.26 5.68
N GLN A 63 9.70 3.82 4.77
CA GLN A 63 11.03 4.40 4.58
C GLN A 63 11.06 5.56 3.58
N ARG A 64 10.24 5.52 2.53
CA ARG A 64 10.34 6.44 1.38
C ARG A 64 9.00 6.97 0.86
N GLY A 65 7.89 6.69 1.54
CA GLY A 65 6.55 7.04 1.07
C GLY A 65 6.21 6.38 -0.27
N LEU A 66 5.51 7.12 -1.14
CA LEU A 66 5.10 6.61 -2.47
C LEU A 66 6.30 6.24 -3.36
N ASP A 67 7.41 6.97 -3.26
CA ASP A 67 8.63 6.69 -4.02
C ASP A 67 9.21 5.30 -3.71
N GLY A 68 8.97 4.80 -2.49
CA GLY A 68 9.35 3.43 -2.10
C GLY A 68 8.52 2.34 -2.79
N LEU A 69 7.34 2.71 -3.32
CA LEU A 69 6.43 1.80 -4.01
C LEU A 69 6.56 1.89 -5.52
N GLU A 70 7.24 2.90 -6.07
CA GLU A 70 7.58 2.94 -7.49
C GLU A 70 8.71 1.93 -7.78
N MET A 71 8.51 1.10 -8.80
CA MET A 71 9.61 0.27 -9.31
C MET A 71 10.36 1.11 -10.33
N LYS A 72 11.69 1.19 -10.19
CA LYS A 72 12.55 1.60 -11.29
C LYS A 72 12.45 0.61 -12.45
#